data_AF-A0AAE8MCU1-F1
#
_entry.id   AF-A0AAE8MCU1-F1
#
_cell.length_a   1.000
_cell.length_b   1.000
_cell.length_c   1.000
_cell.angle_alpha   90.00
_cell.angle_beta   90.00
_cell.angle_gamma   90.00
#
_symmetry.space_group_name_H-M   'P 1'
#
loop_
_entity.id
_entity.type
_entity.pdbx_description
1 polymer ?
#
loop_
_entity_poly.entity_id
_entity_poly.type
_entity_poly.pdbx_seq_one_letter_code
_entity_poly.pdbx_strand_id
1 'polypeptide(L)'
;MQKTQKMWSEVLNIKSDSIGLHDGFIQLGGNSLDAMRVVTIARQAGMNLSVTDMFRHSTTSIHQLTLQLKPVEEGEVPESTIQKVDPTCLLTDIARYDAQIAAVPLNLDQATGTEDPQKRPTVLLTGANGVIGTQILRQFLENDQPGDLSVPHLGLEPAKWDLVKNGDVDIFVHNAASVHFLKGYDVLKPVNVASTVEMFCAATSNPGTRFVYVSSARHEDPTEDEESVARHLAASSNGYMQTKFVSETLVRRAAHRNANGQNQFTIVSPGLVIGTLTEGYSNTDDWIWRLTSACIRVGMYNTDNAATWVPMSDVGMIARTIVGTAMSSGSSSQPILQIKGGLTLGDLWKTLITMGYELQARSGSKCAAAIRRDIQSSKEAHPLWTLSDILGDLEDTAQDTWAASWYEDKTCSVRLRVAIQKSVRYLAETGFLSSPKGGQGISG
;
A
#
# COMPACT_ATOMS: atom_id res chain seq x y z
N MET A 1 -4.51 2.19 31.04
CA MET A 1 -5.00 0.95 31.67
C MET A 1 -6.50 0.74 31.46
N GLN A 2 -7.41 1.33 32.27
CA GLN A 2 -8.88 1.13 32.09
C GLN A 2 -9.41 1.56 30.71
N LYS A 3 -8.87 2.66 30.15
CA LYS A 3 -9.22 3.11 28.79
C LYS A 3 -8.85 2.08 27.71
N THR A 4 -7.65 1.51 27.78
CA THR A 4 -7.16 0.49 26.83
C THR A 4 -7.95 -0.81 26.93
N GLN A 5 -8.25 -1.28 28.16
CA GLN A 5 -9.14 -2.43 28.39
C GLN A 5 -10.52 -2.23 27.79
N LYS A 6 -11.09 -1.03 27.94
CA LYS A 6 -12.42 -0.71 27.38
C LYS A 6 -12.41 -0.73 25.85
N MET A 7 -11.40 -0.16 25.20
CA MET A 7 -11.26 -0.19 23.74
C MET A 7 -11.11 -1.63 23.20
N TRP A 8 -10.33 -2.46 23.88
CA TRP A 8 -10.18 -3.87 23.49
C TRP A 8 -11.45 -4.67 23.71
N SER A 9 -12.12 -4.44 24.84
CA SER A 9 -13.42 -5.05 25.14
C SER A 9 -14.45 -4.75 24.07
N GLU A 10 -14.52 -3.50 23.62
CA GLU A 10 -15.43 -3.04 22.57
C GLU A 10 -15.14 -3.67 21.21
N VAL A 11 -13.86 -3.78 20.83
CA VAL A 11 -13.47 -4.30 19.51
C VAL A 11 -13.52 -5.82 19.45
N LEU A 12 -13.02 -6.50 20.48
CA LEU A 12 -12.94 -7.97 20.53
C LEU A 12 -14.24 -8.62 21.03
N ASN A 13 -15.22 -7.81 21.45
CA ASN A 13 -16.48 -8.27 22.05
C ASN A 13 -16.27 -9.22 23.26
N ILE A 14 -15.29 -8.89 24.09
CA ILE A 14 -14.93 -9.60 25.32
C ILE A 14 -15.26 -8.68 26.50
N LYS A 15 -15.72 -9.21 27.64
CA LYS A 15 -15.97 -8.37 28.82
C LYS A 15 -14.67 -7.72 29.30
N SER A 16 -14.70 -6.43 29.64
CA SER A 16 -13.52 -5.69 30.11
C SER A 16 -12.79 -6.38 31.26
N ASP A 17 -13.56 -7.00 32.15
CA ASP A 17 -13.08 -7.60 33.40
C ASP A 17 -12.42 -8.96 33.18
N SER A 18 -12.59 -9.57 32.00
CA SER A 18 -11.92 -10.80 31.58
C SER A 18 -10.63 -10.55 30.80
N ILE A 19 -10.22 -9.29 30.59
CA ILE A 19 -8.99 -8.94 29.88
C ILE A 19 -7.90 -8.60 30.90
N GLY A 20 -6.97 -9.53 31.10
CA GLY A 20 -5.80 -9.38 31.96
C GLY A 20 -4.80 -8.34 31.44
N LEU A 21 -4.00 -7.79 32.35
CA LEU A 21 -3.00 -6.76 32.01
C LEU A 21 -1.88 -7.27 31.09
N HIS A 22 -1.63 -8.58 31.12
CA HIS A 22 -0.58 -9.25 30.36
C HIS A 22 -1.13 -10.04 29.16
N ASP A 23 -2.44 -10.04 28.93
CA ASP A 23 -3.04 -10.74 27.82
C ASP A 23 -2.66 -10.06 26.51
N GLY A 24 -2.15 -10.83 25.56
CA GLY A 24 -1.80 -10.33 24.23
C GLY A 24 -3.05 -10.08 23.39
N PHE A 25 -3.06 -8.98 22.62
CA PHE A 25 -4.19 -8.65 21.72
C PHE A 25 -4.56 -9.80 20.78
N ILE A 26 -3.54 -10.46 20.21
CA ILE A 26 -3.70 -11.59 19.29
C ILE A 26 -4.18 -12.84 20.04
N GLN A 27 -3.69 -13.07 21.27
CA GLN A 27 -4.09 -14.22 22.09
C GLN A 27 -5.58 -14.17 22.46
N LEU A 28 -6.14 -12.97 22.55
CA LEU A 28 -7.56 -12.73 22.78
C LEU A 28 -8.41 -12.80 21.49
N GLY A 29 -7.81 -13.21 20.36
CA GLY A 29 -8.50 -13.36 19.08
C GLY A 29 -8.49 -12.10 18.20
N GLY A 30 -7.75 -11.06 18.56
CA GLY A 30 -7.63 -9.84 17.76
C GLY A 30 -6.76 -10.03 16.52
N ASN A 31 -7.21 -9.50 15.38
CA ASN A 31 -6.46 -9.47 14.12
C ASN A 31 -6.13 -8.03 13.68
N SER A 32 -5.51 -7.86 12.51
CA SER A 32 -5.11 -6.55 11.98
C SER A 32 -6.28 -5.59 11.75
N LEU A 33 -7.48 -6.09 11.43
CA LEU A 33 -8.70 -5.28 11.30
C LEU A 33 -9.16 -4.77 12.66
N ASP A 34 -9.12 -5.63 13.68
CA ASP A 34 -9.45 -5.26 15.05
C ASP A 34 -8.44 -4.24 15.60
N ALA A 35 -7.15 -4.43 15.32
CA ALA A 35 -6.12 -3.47 15.68
C ALA A 35 -6.32 -2.11 15.01
N MET A 36 -6.71 -2.08 13.74
CA MET A 36 -7.09 -0.83 13.07
C MET A 36 -8.27 -0.14 13.75
N ARG A 37 -9.30 -0.89 14.17
CA ARG A 37 -10.44 -0.34 14.92
C ARG A 37 -10.02 0.20 16.28
N VAL A 38 -9.18 -0.51 17.03
CA VAL A 38 -8.61 -0.05 18.30
C VAL A 38 -7.80 1.23 18.11
N VAL A 39 -6.97 1.31 17.06
CA VAL A 39 -6.22 2.51 16.70
C VAL A 39 -7.15 3.69 16.41
N THR A 40 -8.22 3.47 15.65
CA THR A 40 -9.22 4.51 15.36
C THR A 40 -9.89 5.02 16.63
N ILE A 41 -10.34 4.12 17.52
CA ILE A 41 -10.97 4.49 18.80
C ILE A 41 -9.96 5.22 19.69
N ALA A 42 -8.70 4.77 19.72
CA ALA A 42 -7.65 5.42 20.49
C ALA A 42 -7.38 6.85 20.01
N ARG A 43 -7.33 7.07 18.70
CA ARG A 43 -7.18 8.39 18.10
C ARG A 43 -8.36 9.32 18.43
N GLN A 44 -9.59 8.81 18.37
CA GLN A 44 -10.79 9.57 18.79
C GLN A 44 -10.76 9.95 20.27
N ALA A 45 -10.10 9.15 21.10
CA ALA A 45 -9.88 9.41 22.52
C ALA A 45 -8.62 10.26 22.81
N GLY A 46 -8.00 10.85 21.78
CA GLY A 46 -6.83 11.73 21.91
C GLY A 46 -5.53 11.00 22.23
N MET A 47 -5.41 9.72 21.86
CA MET A 47 -4.20 8.91 22.05
C MET A 47 -3.49 8.66 20.72
N ASN A 48 -2.17 8.87 20.71
CA ASN A 48 -1.35 8.55 19.54
C ASN A 48 -0.98 7.06 19.57
N LEU A 49 -1.74 6.26 18.84
CA LEU A 49 -1.54 4.82 18.71
C LEU A 49 -1.51 4.47 17.21
N SER A 50 -0.52 3.69 16.78
CA SER A 50 -0.46 3.13 15.43
C SER A 50 -0.70 1.63 15.42
N VAL A 51 -1.08 1.09 14.26
CA VAL A 51 -1.22 -0.37 14.08
C VAL A 51 0.13 -1.04 14.34
N THR A 52 1.22 -0.42 13.94
CA THR A 52 2.57 -0.88 14.23
C THR A 52 2.84 -0.98 15.73
N ASP A 53 2.37 -0.04 16.54
CA ASP A 53 2.51 -0.09 18.00
C ASP A 53 1.71 -1.25 18.62
N MET A 54 0.61 -1.66 17.99
CA MET A 54 -0.16 -2.84 18.43
C MET A 54 0.54 -4.17 18.13
N PHE A 55 1.39 -4.22 17.11
CA PHE A 55 2.04 -5.46 16.64
C PHE A 55 3.57 -5.51 16.83
N ARG A 56 4.18 -4.47 17.41
CA ARG A 56 5.64 -4.36 17.64
C ARG A 56 6.21 -5.48 18.50
N HIS A 57 5.39 -6.08 19.36
CA HIS A 57 5.73 -7.31 20.05
C HIS A 57 4.68 -8.36 19.68
N SER A 58 5.09 -9.59 19.41
CA SER A 58 4.21 -10.73 19.10
C SER A 58 3.17 -11.02 20.21
N THR A 59 3.26 -10.32 21.34
CA THR A 59 2.36 -10.36 22.50
C THR A 59 2.21 -8.97 23.13
N THR A 60 1.88 -7.93 22.34
CA THR A 60 1.59 -6.61 22.94
C THR A 60 0.43 -6.75 23.92
N SER A 61 0.71 -6.57 25.20
CA SER A 61 -0.28 -6.61 26.28
C SER A 61 -0.78 -5.21 26.62
N ILE A 62 -1.89 -5.11 27.36
CA ILE A 62 -2.42 -3.83 27.83
C ILE A 62 -1.40 -3.07 28.67
N HIS A 63 -0.60 -3.77 29.47
CA HIS A 63 0.49 -3.18 30.23
C HIS A 63 1.54 -2.55 29.32
N GLN A 64 1.99 -3.30 28.29
CA GLN A 64 2.97 -2.83 27.31
C GLN A 64 2.47 -1.59 26.54
N LEU A 65 1.23 -1.63 26.07
CA LEU A 65 0.58 -0.50 25.39
C LEU A 65 0.42 0.71 26.31
N THR A 66 0.00 0.51 27.56
CA THR A 66 -0.19 1.61 28.51
C THR A 66 1.13 2.34 28.80
N LEU A 67 2.27 1.63 28.80
CA LEU A 67 3.59 2.24 28.98
C LEU A 67 4.08 3.03 27.75
N GLN A 68 3.57 2.70 26.55
CA GLN A 68 3.99 3.31 25.29
C GLN A 68 3.03 4.43 24.83
N LEU A 69 1.81 4.47 25.36
CA LEU A 69 0.83 5.51 25.08
C LEU A 69 1.29 6.84 25.68
N LYS A 70 1.81 7.72 24.83
CA LYS A 70 2.03 9.13 25.17
C LYS A 70 0.72 9.92 24.98
N PRO A 71 0.36 10.83 25.92
CA PRO A 71 -0.57 11.90 25.60
C PRO A 71 -0.07 12.65 24.36
N VAL A 72 -0.98 13.20 23.55
CA VAL A 72 -0.58 14.14 22.50
C VAL A 72 0.10 15.32 23.20
N GLU A 73 1.43 15.38 23.17
CA GLU A 73 2.18 16.54 23.63
C GLU A 73 1.94 17.68 22.61
N GLU A 74 1.41 18.80 23.10
CA GLU A 74 1.36 20.05 22.36
C GLU A 74 2.79 20.58 22.21
N GLY A 75 3.44 20.29 21.09
CA GLY A 75 4.73 20.90 20.76
C GLY A 75 5.63 20.02 19.91
N GLU A 76 6.10 20.60 18.80
CA GLU A 76 7.07 20.08 17.83
C GLU A 76 6.54 18.99 16.88
N VAL A 77 5.88 19.46 15.83
CA VAL A 77 6.00 18.85 14.50
C VAL A 77 7.50 18.85 14.18
N PRO A 78 8.18 17.69 14.03
CA PRO A 78 9.48 17.71 13.38
C PRO A 78 9.19 18.18 11.97
N GLU A 79 9.63 19.40 11.67
CA GLU A 79 9.73 19.91 10.31
C GLU A 79 10.49 18.82 9.52
N SER A 80 9.75 17.97 8.79
CA SER A 80 10.37 16.89 8.06
C SER A 80 11.15 17.58 6.95
N THR A 81 12.45 17.75 7.16
CA THR A 81 13.36 18.07 6.08
C THR A 81 13.34 16.85 5.19
N ILE A 82 12.38 16.77 4.26
CA ILE A 82 12.36 15.73 3.25
C ILE A 82 13.60 16.00 2.40
N GLN A 83 14.68 15.29 2.69
CA GLN A 83 15.91 15.43 1.91
C GLN A 83 15.60 14.99 0.49
N LYS A 84 15.74 15.94 -0.44
CA LYS A 84 15.80 15.62 -1.86
C LYS A 84 16.98 14.69 -2.08
N VAL A 85 16.70 13.54 -2.69
CA VAL A 85 17.70 12.52 -3.00
C VAL A 85 18.33 12.90 -4.32
N ASP A 86 19.66 12.88 -4.41
CA ASP A 86 20.34 13.09 -5.68
C ASP A 86 19.96 11.97 -6.68
N PRO A 87 19.58 12.27 -7.93
CA PRO A 87 19.23 11.24 -8.91
C PRO A 87 20.35 10.21 -9.12
N THR A 88 21.62 10.61 -8.98
CA THR A 88 22.78 9.71 -9.06
C THR A 88 22.78 8.67 -7.95
N CYS A 89 22.17 8.94 -6.78
CA CYS A 89 22.02 7.97 -5.70
C CYS A 89 21.12 6.81 -6.11
N LEU A 90 19.98 7.10 -6.78
CA LEU A 90 19.07 6.06 -7.25
C LEU A 90 19.75 5.17 -8.29
N LEU A 91 20.43 5.78 -9.27
CA LEU A 91 21.14 5.06 -10.32
C LEU A 91 22.32 4.24 -9.78
N THR A 92 23.03 4.76 -8.78
CA THR A 92 24.14 4.04 -8.12
C THR A 92 23.61 2.82 -7.35
N ASP A 93 22.52 2.97 -6.61
CA ASP A 93 21.88 1.84 -5.92
C ASP A 93 21.38 0.79 -6.93
N ILE A 94 20.76 1.21 -8.03
CA ILE A 94 20.37 0.31 -9.14
C ILE A 94 21.60 -0.46 -9.63
N ALA A 95 22.68 0.22 -10.00
CA ALA A 95 23.88 -0.43 -10.52
C ALA A 95 24.50 -1.43 -9.51
N ARG A 96 24.57 -1.04 -8.24
CA ARG A 96 25.11 -1.90 -7.16
C ARG A 96 24.28 -3.17 -6.98
N TYR A 97 22.96 -3.03 -6.82
CA TYR A 97 22.08 -4.17 -6.58
C TYR A 97 21.92 -5.05 -7.83
N ASP A 98 21.95 -4.45 -9.02
CA ASP A 98 21.92 -5.19 -10.28
C ASP A 98 23.15 -6.07 -10.44
N ALA A 99 24.34 -5.57 -10.09
CA ALA A 99 25.57 -6.36 -10.06
C ALA A 99 25.51 -7.50 -9.03
N GLN A 100 24.92 -7.26 -7.85
CA GLN A 100 24.70 -8.29 -6.84
C GLN A 100 23.79 -9.41 -7.37
N ILE A 101 22.66 -9.07 -8.00
CA ILE A 101 21.72 -10.04 -8.59
C ILE A 101 22.38 -10.81 -9.73
N ALA A 102 23.14 -10.13 -10.59
CA ALA A 102 23.82 -10.78 -11.73
C ALA A 102 24.92 -11.76 -11.30
N ALA A 103 25.47 -11.61 -10.09
CA ALA A 103 26.51 -12.49 -9.55
C ALA A 103 25.95 -13.74 -8.82
N VAL A 104 24.63 -13.89 -8.72
CA VAL A 104 23.99 -15.02 -8.03
C VAL A 104 24.23 -16.33 -8.81
N PRO A 105 24.82 -17.36 -8.20
CA PRO A 105 25.04 -18.65 -8.85
C PRO A 105 23.72 -19.43 -8.99
N LEU A 106 23.56 -20.13 -10.11
CA LEU A 106 22.42 -21.03 -10.33
C LEU A 106 22.58 -22.34 -9.55
N ASN A 107 21.53 -22.75 -8.86
CA ASN A 107 21.40 -24.06 -8.23
C ASN A 107 21.00 -25.09 -9.29
N LEU A 108 22.00 -25.67 -9.96
CA LEU A 108 21.80 -26.62 -11.05
C LEU A 108 21.31 -28.00 -10.59
N ASP A 109 21.45 -28.32 -9.30
CA ASP A 109 21.04 -29.63 -8.74
C ASP A 109 19.52 -29.83 -8.81
N GLN A 110 18.74 -28.76 -8.92
CA GLN A 110 17.27 -28.80 -9.02
C GLN A 110 16.72 -28.62 -10.44
N ALA A 111 17.56 -28.28 -11.43
CA ALA A 111 17.12 -28.06 -12.81
C ALA A 111 16.66 -29.34 -13.54
N THR A 112 16.79 -30.51 -12.90
CA THR A 112 16.53 -31.83 -13.49
C THR A 112 15.19 -32.45 -13.08
N GLY A 113 14.41 -31.78 -12.23
CA GLY A 113 13.06 -32.23 -11.86
C GLY A 113 12.06 -31.97 -12.99
N THR A 114 11.52 -33.01 -13.59
CA THR A 114 10.30 -32.90 -14.41
C THR A 114 9.19 -32.31 -13.55
N GLU A 115 8.56 -31.21 -13.99
CA GLU A 115 7.38 -30.64 -13.32
C GLU A 115 6.36 -31.77 -13.08
N ASP A 116 6.11 -32.11 -11.82
CA ASP A 116 5.01 -33.00 -11.46
C ASP A 116 3.70 -32.21 -11.62
N PRO A 117 2.84 -32.53 -12.61
CA PRO A 117 1.61 -31.80 -12.85
C PRO A 117 0.59 -31.94 -11.71
N GLN A 118 0.81 -32.84 -10.74
CA GLN A 118 -0.02 -32.98 -9.53
C GLN A 118 0.55 -32.25 -8.31
N LYS A 119 1.82 -31.84 -8.32
CA LYS A 119 2.42 -31.08 -7.21
C LYS A 119 1.77 -29.70 -7.14
N ARG A 120 1.17 -29.39 -5.99
CA ARG A 120 0.70 -28.02 -5.71
C ARG A 120 1.92 -27.12 -5.51
N PRO A 121 1.96 -25.93 -6.15
CA PRO A 121 3.08 -25.03 -5.99
C PRO A 121 3.12 -24.46 -4.57
N THR A 122 4.31 -24.44 -3.98
CA THR A 122 4.58 -23.72 -2.74
C THR A 122 4.71 -22.23 -3.03
N VAL A 123 3.89 -21.41 -2.37
CA VAL A 123 3.90 -19.94 -2.54
C VAL A 123 4.47 -19.27 -1.31
N LEU A 124 5.49 -18.43 -1.49
CA LEU A 124 5.96 -17.50 -0.47
C LEU A 124 5.39 -16.11 -0.72
N LEU A 125 4.46 -15.68 0.14
CA LEU A 125 3.82 -14.36 0.07
C LEU A 125 4.42 -13.42 1.13
N THR A 126 4.94 -12.27 0.70
CA THR A 126 5.27 -11.18 1.65
C THR A 126 4.10 -10.21 1.78
N GLY A 127 3.91 -9.66 2.99
CA GLY A 127 2.99 -8.55 3.21
C GLY A 127 1.54 -9.00 3.27
N ALA A 128 1.33 -10.25 3.71
CA ALA A 128 0.02 -10.89 3.85
C ALA A 128 -0.91 -10.15 4.84
N ASN A 129 -0.34 -9.37 5.77
CA ASN A 129 -1.07 -8.51 6.72
C ASN A 129 -1.51 -7.16 6.12
N GLY A 130 -1.06 -6.82 4.91
CA GLY A 130 -1.46 -5.59 4.21
C GLY A 130 -2.81 -5.73 3.50
N VAL A 131 -3.36 -4.62 3.02
CA VAL A 131 -4.68 -4.57 2.37
C VAL A 131 -4.74 -5.51 1.16
N ILE A 132 -3.74 -5.43 0.27
CA ILE A 132 -3.62 -6.35 -0.89
C ILE A 132 -3.29 -7.76 -0.42
N GLY A 133 -2.32 -7.90 0.47
CA GLY A 133 -1.83 -9.19 0.94
C GLY A 133 -2.91 -10.05 1.57
N THR A 134 -3.84 -9.48 2.32
CA THR A 134 -4.94 -10.25 2.94
C THR A 134 -5.87 -10.84 1.88
N GLN A 135 -6.08 -10.14 0.76
CA GLN A 135 -6.92 -10.65 -0.35
C GLN A 135 -6.16 -11.63 -1.26
N ILE A 136 -4.84 -11.48 -1.40
CA ILE A 136 -3.99 -12.49 -2.02
C ILE A 136 -4.01 -13.76 -1.17
N LEU A 137 -3.79 -13.60 0.14
CA LEU A 137 -3.81 -14.68 1.12
C LEU A 137 -5.17 -15.38 1.13
N ARG A 138 -6.30 -14.66 1.15
CA ARG A 138 -7.65 -15.26 1.01
C ARG A 138 -7.81 -16.11 -0.27
N GLN A 139 -7.11 -15.77 -1.34
CA GLN A 139 -7.14 -16.52 -2.60
C GLN A 139 -6.15 -17.70 -2.63
N PHE A 140 -5.07 -17.67 -1.83
CA PHE A 140 -4.07 -18.75 -1.75
C PHE A 140 -4.19 -19.68 -0.54
N LEU A 141 -4.78 -19.23 0.58
CA LEU A 141 -4.86 -19.96 1.86
C LEU A 141 -5.48 -21.35 1.69
N GLU A 142 -5.00 -22.35 2.44
CA GLU A 142 -4.62 -22.29 3.87
C GLU A 142 -3.13 -22.51 4.29
N ASN A 143 -2.59 -21.55 5.08
CA ASN A 143 -1.72 -21.60 6.29
C ASN A 143 -0.95 -20.26 6.47
N ASP A 144 -1.01 -19.63 7.64
CA ASP A 144 -0.34 -18.33 7.96
C ASP A 144 0.92 -18.55 8.82
N GLN A 145 2.00 -17.81 8.52
CA GLN A 145 3.26 -17.80 9.30
C GLN A 145 3.92 -16.41 9.27
N PRO A 146 4.41 -15.89 10.42
CA PRO A 146 4.94 -14.53 10.52
C PRO A 146 6.38 -14.36 9.97
N GLY A 147 6.71 -13.16 9.47
CA GLY A 147 8.05 -12.71 9.05
C GLY A 147 8.15 -11.17 9.01
N ASP A 148 9.37 -10.61 8.99
CA ASP A 148 9.66 -9.16 9.02
C ASP A 148 10.69 -8.75 7.96
N LEU A 149 10.29 -7.92 7.00
CA LEU A 149 11.15 -7.45 5.91
C LEU A 149 12.33 -6.56 6.33
N SER A 150 12.25 -5.94 7.50
CA SER A 150 13.21 -4.91 7.90
C SER A 150 14.55 -5.47 8.41
N VAL A 151 14.64 -6.80 8.50
CA VAL A 151 15.78 -7.53 9.04
C VAL A 151 16.28 -8.59 8.05
N PRO A 152 17.56 -9.00 8.13
CA PRO A 152 18.14 -10.00 7.22
C PRO A 152 17.33 -11.31 7.21
N HIS A 153 17.25 -11.95 6.04
CA HIS A 153 16.50 -13.20 5.86
C HIS A 153 15.02 -13.09 6.24
N LEU A 154 14.46 -11.87 6.16
CA LEU A 154 13.10 -11.54 6.55
C LEU A 154 12.76 -11.91 8.01
N GLY A 155 13.78 -12.02 8.87
CA GLY A 155 13.62 -12.44 10.27
C GLY A 155 13.22 -13.91 10.43
N LEU A 156 13.35 -14.72 9.37
CA LEU A 156 13.09 -16.14 9.41
C LEU A 156 14.22 -16.89 10.12
N GLU A 157 13.86 -17.95 10.84
CA GLU A 157 14.82 -18.88 11.41
C GLU A 157 15.65 -19.55 10.30
N PRO A 158 16.93 -19.90 10.54
CA PRO A 158 17.82 -20.46 9.52
C PRO A 158 17.21 -21.64 8.76
N ALA A 159 16.60 -22.60 9.46
CA ALA A 159 15.98 -23.77 8.84
C ALA A 159 14.85 -23.41 7.86
N LYS A 160 14.11 -22.32 8.12
CA LYS A 160 13.04 -21.85 7.23
C LYS A 160 13.61 -21.07 6.05
N TRP A 161 14.65 -20.29 6.28
CA TRP A 161 15.37 -19.60 5.21
C TRP A 161 16.07 -20.58 4.26
N ASP A 162 16.53 -21.71 4.78
CA ASP A 162 17.10 -22.79 3.98
C ASP A 162 16.06 -23.37 3.02
N LEU A 163 14.77 -23.51 3.40
CA LEU A 163 13.70 -23.91 2.47
C LEU A 163 13.55 -22.91 1.31
N VAL A 164 13.66 -21.61 1.60
CA VAL A 164 13.57 -20.55 0.58
C VAL A 164 14.77 -20.59 -0.37
N LYS A 165 15.97 -20.81 0.17
CA LYS A 165 17.22 -20.88 -0.61
C LYS A 165 17.34 -22.17 -1.41
N ASN A 166 16.93 -23.29 -0.83
CA ASN A 166 17.04 -24.61 -1.41
C ASN A 166 15.94 -24.89 -2.45
N GLY A 167 15.18 -23.88 -2.89
CA GLY A 167 14.23 -24.01 -4.00
C GLY A 167 12.96 -24.82 -3.67
N ASP A 168 12.62 -25.00 -2.39
CA ASP A 168 11.35 -25.60 -1.98
C ASP A 168 10.14 -24.66 -2.18
N VAL A 169 10.40 -23.44 -2.68
CA VAL A 169 9.41 -22.42 -3.03
C VAL A 169 9.32 -22.30 -4.55
N ASP A 170 8.19 -22.68 -5.13
CA ASP A 170 7.97 -22.62 -6.58
C ASP A 170 7.60 -21.18 -7.04
N ILE A 171 6.96 -20.40 -6.17
CA ILE A 171 6.43 -19.07 -6.49
C ILE A 171 6.68 -18.06 -5.36
N PHE A 172 7.27 -16.93 -5.70
CA PHE A 172 7.46 -15.78 -4.82
C PHE A 172 6.46 -14.69 -5.20
N VAL A 173 5.65 -14.23 -4.25
CA VAL A 173 4.80 -13.04 -4.40
C VAL A 173 5.27 -11.97 -3.42
N HIS A 174 6.07 -11.03 -3.93
CA HIS A 174 6.62 -9.94 -3.14
C HIS A 174 5.70 -8.71 -3.18
N ASN A 175 4.72 -8.67 -2.27
CA ASN A 175 3.75 -7.58 -2.14
C ASN A 175 4.10 -6.57 -1.03
N ALA A 176 4.87 -7.00 -0.03
CA ALA A 176 5.16 -6.18 1.14
C ALA A 176 5.93 -4.91 0.81
N ALA A 177 5.54 -3.80 1.43
CA ALA A 177 6.25 -2.52 1.36
C ALA A 177 5.86 -1.64 2.56
N SER A 178 6.77 -0.77 2.98
CA SER A 178 6.45 0.39 3.81
C SER A 178 5.97 1.53 2.91
N VAL A 179 4.65 1.76 2.90
CA VAL A 179 4.01 2.84 2.15
C VAL A 179 3.95 4.09 3.01
N HIS A 180 4.84 5.07 2.76
CA HIS A 180 4.89 6.31 3.53
C HIS A 180 5.33 7.48 2.66
N PHE A 181 4.42 8.44 2.44
CA PHE A 181 4.64 9.55 1.50
C PHE A 181 5.59 10.64 2.00
N LEU A 182 5.84 10.68 3.32
CA LEU A 182 6.68 11.72 3.95
C LEU A 182 8.09 11.24 4.34
N LYS A 183 8.39 9.96 4.12
CA LYS A 183 9.71 9.41 4.45
C LYS A 183 10.60 9.47 3.20
N GLY A 184 11.83 9.93 3.39
CA GLY A 184 12.84 9.93 2.33
C GLY A 184 13.25 8.51 1.92
N TYR A 185 13.83 8.40 0.72
CA TYR A 185 14.28 7.14 0.13
C TYR A 185 15.14 6.29 1.06
N ASP A 186 16.16 6.87 1.69
CA ASP A 186 17.12 6.10 2.51
C ASP A 186 16.46 5.43 3.72
N VAL A 187 15.40 6.03 4.28
CA VAL A 187 14.63 5.45 5.38
C VAL A 187 13.80 4.26 4.89
N LEU A 188 13.28 4.32 3.66
CA LEU A 188 12.42 3.28 3.08
C LEU A 188 13.21 2.18 2.36
N LYS A 189 14.45 2.48 1.94
CA LYS A 189 15.31 1.60 1.14
C LYS A 189 15.52 0.21 1.75
N PRO A 190 15.79 0.03 3.05
CA PRO A 190 15.95 -1.30 3.63
C PRO A 190 14.70 -2.18 3.42
N VAL A 191 13.52 -1.63 3.68
CA VAL A 191 12.25 -2.37 3.67
C VAL A 191 11.72 -2.59 2.26
N ASN A 192 11.93 -1.65 1.33
CA ASN A 192 11.33 -1.68 0.00
C ASN A 192 12.30 -2.12 -1.11
N VAL A 193 13.60 -1.87 -0.96
CA VAL A 193 14.61 -2.19 -1.98
C VAL A 193 15.46 -3.39 -1.56
N ALA A 194 16.10 -3.33 -0.39
CA ALA A 194 17.00 -4.40 0.04
C ALA A 194 16.27 -5.73 0.22
N SER A 195 15.06 -5.72 0.82
CA SER A 195 14.20 -6.91 0.92
C SER A 195 13.79 -7.47 -0.46
N THR A 196 13.53 -6.60 -1.45
CA THR A 196 13.23 -7.02 -2.82
C THR A 196 14.45 -7.73 -3.40
N VAL A 197 15.65 -7.16 -3.24
CA VAL A 197 16.90 -7.76 -3.71
C VAL A 197 17.15 -9.12 -3.06
N GLU A 198 16.97 -9.26 -1.75
CA GLU A 198 17.13 -10.55 -1.04
C GLU A 198 16.19 -11.62 -1.60
N MET A 199 14.91 -11.30 -1.71
CA MET A 199 13.88 -12.21 -2.25
C MET A 199 14.15 -12.57 -3.70
N PHE A 200 14.60 -11.60 -4.47
CA PHE A 200 14.84 -11.75 -5.88
C PHE A 200 16.11 -12.57 -6.17
N CYS A 201 17.16 -12.41 -5.36
CA CYS A 201 18.35 -13.26 -5.40
C CYS A 201 17.99 -14.73 -5.08
N ALA A 202 17.13 -14.97 -4.08
CA ALA A 202 16.67 -16.32 -3.75
C ALA A 202 15.91 -16.97 -4.93
N ALA A 203 15.02 -16.22 -5.59
CA ALA A 203 14.31 -16.71 -6.77
C ALA A 203 15.22 -16.91 -7.99
N THR A 204 16.19 -16.01 -8.21
CA THR A 204 17.17 -16.09 -9.31
C THR A 204 18.11 -17.28 -9.15
N SER A 205 18.40 -17.69 -7.91
CA SER A 205 19.26 -18.85 -7.65
C SER A 205 18.63 -20.17 -8.09
N ASN A 206 17.30 -20.25 -8.20
CA ASN A 206 16.57 -21.51 -8.38
C ASN A 206 15.83 -21.52 -9.74
N PRO A 207 16.30 -22.29 -10.74
CA PRO A 207 15.62 -22.45 -12.02
C PRO A 207 14.16 -22.90 -11.85
N GLY A 208 13.25 -22.44 -12.70
CA GLY A 208 11.82 -22.73 -12.65
C GLY A 208 11.02 -21.87 -11.67
N THR A 209 11.69 -21.15 -10.76
CA THR A 209 11.02 -20.27 -9.81
C THR A 209 10.32 -19.11 -10.52
N ARG A 210 9.08 -18.85 -10.12
CA ARG A 210 8.29 -17.68 -10.53
C ARG A 210 8.41 -16.57 -9.49
N PHE A 211 8.51 -15.32 -9.95
CA PHE A 211 8.56 -14.15 -9.08
C PHE A 211 7.57 -13.08 -9.54
N VAL A 212 6.66 -12.70 -8.67
CA VAL A 212 5.71 -11.59 -8.89
C VAL A 212 6.04 -10.46 -7.92
N TYR A 213 6.48 -9.32 -8.46
CA TYR A 213 6.72 -8.09 -7.71
C TYR A 213 5.50 -7.17 -7.79
N VAL A 214 5.00 -6.67 -6.66
CA VAL A 214 3.94 -5.66 -6.66
C VAL A 214 4.55 -4.26 -6.58
N SER A 215 4.49 -3.53 -7.69
CA SER A 215 4.98 -2.15 -7.80
C SER A 215 3.89 -1.14 -7.41
N SER A 216 3.98 0.08 -7.93
CA SER A 216 3.01 1.17 -7.78
C SER A 216 2.93 1.94 -9.09
N ALA A 217 1.77 2.52 -9.38
CA ALA A 217 1.59 3.36 -10.57
C ALA A 217 2.55 4.55 -10.61
N ARG A 218 3.08 4.86 -11.79
CA ARG A 218 3.92 6.03 -12.12
C ARG A 218 3.33 6.75 -13.33
N HIS A 219 3.61 8.04 -13.46
CA HIS A 219 3.15 8.83 -14.60
C HIS A 219 3.76 8.34 -15.91
N GLU A 220 5.01 7.90 -15.85
CA GLU A 220 5.81 7.45 -16.96
C GLU A 220 5.45 6.05 -17.45
N ASP A 221 5.74 5.79 -18.72
CA ASP A 221 5.62 4.46 -19.31
C ASP A 221 6.70 3.51 -18.73
N PRO A 222 6.40 2.21 -18.57
CA PRO A 222 7.39 1.25 -18.07
C PRO A 222 8.64 1.09 -18.96
N THR A 223 8.54 1.55 -20.21
CA THR A 223 9.62 1.55 -21.21
C THR A 223 10.40 2.86 -21.27
N GLU A 224 10.07 3.85 -20.43
CA GLU A 224 10.81 5.10 -20.40
C GLU A 224 12.26 4.91 -19.93
N ASP A 225 13.11 5.85 -20.34
CA ASP A 225 14.52 5.88 -20.00
C ASP A 225 14.74 6.00 -18.48
N GLU A 226 15.54 5.09 -17.94
CA GLU A 226 15.79 4.97 -16.50
C GLU A 226 16.41 6.26 -15.91
N GLU A 227 17.29 6.92 -16.66
CA GLU A 227 17.95 8.14 -16.21
C GLU A 227 16.97 9.31 -16.15
N SER A 228 16.11 9.44 -17.16
CA SER A 228 15.03 10.43 -17.20
C SER A 228 14.07 10.25 -16.03
N VAL A 229 13.58 9.03 -15.80
CA VAL A 229 12.67 8.71 -14.69
C VAL A 229 13.35 8.98 -13.34
N ALA A 230 14.62 8.59 -13.18
CA ALA A 230 15.37 8.87 -11.95
C ALA A 230 15.50 10.38 -11.69
N ARG A 231 15.77 11.19 -12.72
CA ARG A 231 15.84 12.66 -12.62
C ARG A 231 14.50 13.27 -12.21
N HIS A 232 13.38 12.82 -12.80
CA HIS A 232 12.04 13.29 -12.43
C HIS A 232 11.67 12.91 -11.00
N LEU A 233 11.86 11.65 -10.62
CA LEU A 233 11.53 11.18 -9.27
C LEU A 233 12.40 11.82 -8.19
N ALA A 234 13.68 12.11 -8.48
CA ALA A 234 14.58 12.83 -7.58
C ALA A 234 14.17 14.31 -7.37
N ALA A 235 13.51 14.92 -8.36
CA ALA A 235 12.92 16.25 -8.20
C ALA A 235 11.73 16.25 -7.23
N SER A 236 11.03 15.12 -7.12
CA SER A 236 9.97 14.90 -6.14
C SER A 236 10.52 14.53 -4.75
N SER A 237 9.78 14.87 -3.70
CA SER A 237 10.08 14.49 -2.31
C SER A 237 9.51 13.10 -1.93
N ASN A 238 9.00 12.33 -2.89
CA ASN A 238 8.28 11.08 -2.64
C ASN A 238 9.23 9.87 -2.61
N GLY A 239 9.85 9.63 -1.44
CA GLY A 239 10.77 8.51 -1.23
C GLY A 239 10.17 7.13 -1.50
N TYR A 240 8.86 6.96 -1.28
CA TYR A 240 8.17 5.70 -1.58
C TYR A 240 8.21 5.39 -3.08
N MET A 241 7.87 6.36 -3.93
CA MET A 241 7.91 6.19 -5.39
C MET A 241 9.32 5.93 -5.91
N GLN A 242 10.33 6.58 -5.32
CA GLN A 242 11.74 6.33 -5.61
C GLN A 242 12.13 4.87 -5.30
N THR A 243 11.71 4.32 -4.15
CA THR A 243 11.98 2.90 -3.83
C THR A 243 11.28 1.93 -4.79
N LYS A 244 10.03 2.21 -5.18
CA LYS A 244 9.30 1.37 -6.15
C LYS A 244 9.95 1.36 -7.52
N PHE A 245 10.42 2.52 -7.99
CA PHE A 245 11.17 2.64 -9.24
C PHE A 245 12.49 1.84 -9.24
N VAL A 246 13.28 1.95 -8.17
CA VAL A 246 14.55 1.20 -8.03
C VAL A 246 14.28 -0.31 -8.08
N SER A 247 13.37 -0.81 -7.24
CA SER A 247 13.00 -2.24 -7.21
C SER A 247 12.44 -2.74 -8.54
N GLU A 248 11.59 -1.95 -9.19
CA GLU A 248 11.03 -2.30 -10.50
C GLU A 248 12.12 -2.42 -11.58
N THR A 249 13.07 -1.48 -11.59
CA THR A 249 14.19 -1.49 -12.53
C THR A 249 15.06 -2.74 -12.36
N LEU A 250 15.33 -3.13 -11.11
CA LEU A 250 16.10 -4.34 -10.79
C LEU A 250 15.39 -5.61 -11.30
N VAL A 251 14.08 -5.74 -11.02
CA VAL A 251 13.29 -6.89 -11.48
C VAL A 251 13.21 -6.92 -13.01
N ARG A 252 13.01 -5.76 -13.67
CA ARG A 252 12.96 -5.65 -15.14
C ARG A 252 14.29 -6.06 -15.78
N ARG A 253 15.43 -5.52 -15.31
CA ARG A 253 16.76 -5.85 -15.86
C ARG A 253 17.06 -7.35 -15.75
N ALA A 254 16.71 -7.96 -14.63
CA ALA A 254 16.90 -9.38 -14.45
C ALA A 254 15.93 -10.25 -15.28
N ALA A 255 14.67 -9.82 -15.45
CA ALA A 255 13.74 -10.48 -16.37
C ALA A 255 14.30 -10.50 -17.80
N HIS A 256 14.93 -9.40 -18.24
CA HIS A 256 15.62 -9.35 -19.53
C HIS A 256 16.84 -10.28 -19.61
N ARG A 257 17.63 -10.42 -18.55
CA ARG A 257 18.75 -11.38 -18.50
C ARG A 257 18.28 -12.83 -18.58
N ASN A 258 17.12 -13.14 -18.00
CA ASN A 258 16.55 -14.49 -17.93
C ASN A 258 15.58 -14.82 -19.08
N ALA A 259 15.66 -14.10 -20.20
CA ALA A 259 14.77 -14.25 -21.37
C ALA A 259 14.76 -15.67 -22.00
N ASN A 260 15.72 -16.53 -21.66
CA ASN A 260 15.77 -17.93 -22.09
C ASN A 260 14.79 -18.85 -21.31
N GLY A 261 13.97 -18.29 -20.39
CA GLY A 261 12.92 -19.03 -19.69
C GLY A 261 13.37 -19.79 -18.45
N GLN A 262 14.58 -19.51 -17.93
CA GLN A 262 15.09 -20.12 -16.69
C GLN A 262 14.25 -19.75 -15.47
N ASN A 263 13.77 -18.52 -15.41
CA ASN A 263 12.85 -18.03 -14.38
C ASN A 263 11.81 -17.14 -15.05
N GLN A 264 10.63 -17.03 -14.45
CA GLN A 264 9.60 -16.09 -14.91
C GLN A 264 9.44 -14.99 -13.88
N PHE A 265 9.84 -13.78 -14.26
CA PHE A 265 9.78 -12.60 -13.42
C PHE A 265 8.75 -11.63 -13.99
N THR A 266 7.80 -11.22 -13.16
CA THR A 266 6.73 -10.31 -13.57
C THR A 266 6.51 -9.26 -12.50
N ILE A 267 6.26 -8.03 -12.95
CA ILE A 267 5.90 -6.90 -12.14
C ILE A 267 4.41 -6.64 -12.37
N VAL A 268 3.63 -6.57 -11.30
CA VAL A 268 2.24 -6.10 -11.34
C VAL A 268 2.22 -4.68 -10.80
N SER A 269 1.77 -3.73 -11.61
CA SER A 269 1.72 -2.30 -11.27
C SER A 269 0.27 -1.83 -11.12
N PRO A 270 -0.27 -1.79 -9.89
CA PRO A 270 -1.61 -1.26 -9.64
C PRO A 270 -1.64 0.27 -9.58
N GLY A 271 -2.80 0.84 -9.92
CA GLY A 271 -3.16 2.22 -9.58
C GLY A 271 -3.33 2.41 -8.07
N LEU A 272 -3.90 3.56 -7.69
CA LEU A 272 -4.28 3.81 -6.31
C LEU A 272 -5.22 2.70 -5.80
N VAL A 273 -4.90 2.18 -4.62
CA VAL A 273 -5.56 1.00 -4.06
C VAL A 273 -6.81 1.43 -3.28
N ILE A 274 -7.96 0.86 -3.62
CA ILE A 274 -9.22 1.12 -2.88
C ILE A 274 -9.90 -0.18 -2.44
N GLY A 275 -10.86 -0.06 -1.53
CA GLY A 275 -11.57 -1.20 -0.98
C GLY A 275 -12.25 -2.10 -2.01
N THR A 276 -12.63 -3.28 -1.56
CA THR A 276 -13.36 -4.28 -2.36
C THR A 276 -14.80 -3.82 -2.65
N LEU A 277 -15.47 -4.51 -3.58
CA LEU A 277 -16.89 -4.28 -3.89
C LEU A 277 -17.86 -4.75 -2.79
N THR A 278 -17.36 -5.52 -1.83
CA THR A 278 -18.15 -6.16 -0.79
C THR A 278 -18.03 -5.38 0.50
N GLU A 279 -16.83 -5.33 1.07
CA GLU A 279 -16.55 -4.72 2.38
C GLU A 279 -16.12 -3.26 2.26
N GLY A 280 -15.44 -2.86 1.18
CA GLY A 280 -15.00 -1.47 0.99
C GLY A 280 -13.86 -1.02 1.92
N TYR A 281 -13.17 -1.95 2.60
CA TYR A 281 -12.06 -1.63 3.50
C TYR A 281 -11.02 -0.74 2.82
N SER A 282 -10.87 0.48 3.32
CA SER A 282 -10.04 1.52 2.72
C SER A 282 -9.10 2.10 3.76
N ASN A 283 -7.86 2.37 3.35
CA ASN A 283 -6.83 2.92 4.22
C ASN A 283 -7.03 4.44 4.37
N THR A 284 -7.27 4.90 5.60
CA THR A 284 -7.48 6.32 5.90
C THR A 284 -6.23 7.18 5.71
N ASP A 285 -5.07 6.56 5.58
CA ASP A 285 -3.82 7.25 5.28
C ASP A 285 -3.61 7.54 3.79
N ASP A 286 -4.46 7.00 2.90
CA ASP A 286 -4.37 7.26 1.47
C ASP A 286 -4.78 8.69 1.12
N TRP A 287 -4.01 9.30 0.24
CA TRP A 287 -4.17 10.70 -0.15
C TRP A 287 -5.59 11.01 -0.66
N ILE A 288 -6.19 10.11 -1.45
CA ILE A 288 -7.51 10.36 -2.08
C ILE A 288 -8.60 10.48 -1.03
N TRP A 289 -8.53 9.67 0.04
CA TRP A 289 -9.53 9.68 1.09
C TRP A 289 -9.34 10.86 2.03
N ARG A 290 -8.09 11.26 2.29
CA ARG A 290 -7.79 12.50 3.02
C ARG A 290 -8.25 13.75 2.27
N LEU A 291 -8.01 13.81 0.95
CA LEU A 291 -8.54 14.87 0.08
C LEU A 291 -10.07 14.86 0.08
N THR A 292 -10.66 13.69 -0.08
CA THR A 292 -12.13 13.52 -0.06
C THR A 292 -12.72 14.03 1.25
N SER A 293 -12.12 13.68 2.39
CA SER A 293 -12.53 14.17 3.72
C SER A 293 -12.44 15.69 3.81
N ALA A 294 -11.32 16.29 3.37
CA ALA A 294 -11.15 17.73 3.37
C ALA A 294 -12.20 18.45 2.52
N CYS A 295 -12.47 17.97 1.29
CA CYS A 295 -13.51 18.50 0.41
C CYS A 295 -14.91 18.41 1.04
N ILE A 296 -15.24 17.30 1.69
CA ILE A 296 -16.51 17.12 2.41
C ILE A 296 -16.63 18.12 3.56
N ARG A 297 -15.57 18.30 4.35
CA ARG A 297 -15.56 19.21 5.51
C ARG A 297 -15.83 20.67 5.11
N VAL A 298 -15.23 21.11 4.00
CA VAL A 298 -15.43 22.47 3.49
C VAL A 298 -16.65 22.60 2.57
N GLY A 299 -17.29 21.49 2.18
CA GLY A 299 -18.44 21.46 1.28
C GLY A 299 -18.11 21.89 -0.16
N MET A 300 -16.87 21.75 -0.59
CA MET A 300 -16.37 22.24 -1.89
C MET A 300 -15.48 21.20 -2.56
N TYR A 301 -15.50 21.17 -3.89
CA TYR A 301 -14.52 20.44 -4.68
C TYR A 301 -13.95 21.31 -5.80
N ASN A 302 -12.72 21.00 -6.20
CA ASN A 302 -12.01 21.70 -7.27
C ASN A 302 -12.54 21.29 -8.65
N THR A 303 -12.99 22.26 -9.44
CA THR A 303 -13.41 22.05 -10.84
C THR A 303 -12.27 22.07 -11.83
N ASP A 304 -11.17 22.73 -11.50
CA ASP A 304 -10.08 23.02 -12.44
C ASP A 304 -9.26 21.75 -12.73
N ASN A 305 -9.29 20.78 -11.80
CA ASN A 305 -8.72 19.44 -11.97
C ASN A 305 -9.78 18.34 -12.20
N ALA A 306 -11.02 18.72 -12.55
CA ALA A 306 -12.10 17.73 -12.72
C ALA A 306 -11.82 16.71 -13.84
N ALA A 307 -11.02 17.08 -14.84
CA ALA A 307 -10.61 16.19 -15.93
C ALA A 307 -9.36 15.33 -15.59
N THR A 308 -8.71 15.57 -14.46
CA THR A 308 -7.51 14.84 -14.05
C THR A 308 -7.85 13.37 -13.84
N TRP A 309 -7.16 12.51 -14.56
CA TRP A 309 -7.29 11.06 -14.44
C TRP A 309 -6.51 10.55 -13.24
N VAL A 310 -7.13 9.67 -12.45
CA VAL A 310 -6.52 9.01 -11.31
C VAL A 310 -6.59 7.50 -11.57
N PRO A 311 -5.47 6.84 -11.90
CA PRO A 311 -5.40 5.39 -11.95
C PRO A 311 -5.77 4.82 -10.60
N MET A 312 -6.70 3.88 -10.61
CA MET A 312 -7.30 3.36 -9.38
C MET A 312 -7.76 1.92 -9.61
N SER A 313 -7.56 1.07 -8.61
CA SER A 313 -7.86 -0.36 -8.70
C SER A 313 -8.46 -0.87 -7.39
N ASP A 314 -9.53 -1.67 -7.50
CA ASP A 314 -10.08 -2.37 -6.34
C ASP A 314 -9.15 -3.50 -5.91
N VAL A 315 -8.93 -3.64 -4.59
CA VAL A 315 -8.01 -4.65 -4.03
C VAL A 315 -8.35 -6.07 -4.53
N GLY A 316 -9.62 -6.37 -4.73
CA GLY A 316 -10.05 -7.68 -5.24
C GLY A 316 -9.55 -7.95 -6.66
N MET A 317 -9.57 -6.94 -7.54
CA MET A 317 -8.97 -7.03 -8.88
C MET A 317 -7.46 -7.17 -8.80
N ILE A 318 -6.79 -6.36 -7.97
CA ILE A 318 -5.34 -6.42 -7.79
C ILE A 318 -4.90 -7.83 -7.38
N ALA A 319 -5.53 -8.38 -6.34
CA ALA A 319 -5.23 -9.71 -5.85
C ALA A 319 -5.49 -10.81 -6.90
N ARG A 320 -6.60 -10.73 -7.65
CA ARG A 320 -6.87 -11.69 -8.75
C ARG A 320 -5.83 -11.63 -9.86
N THR A 321 -5.39 -10.42 -10.23
CA THR A 321 -4.34 -10.25 -11.23
C THR A 321 -3.03 -10.85 -10.74
N ILE A 322 -2.62 -10.55 -9.50
CA ILE A 322 -1.40 -11.11 -8.89
C ILE A 322 -1.44 -12.64 -8.84
N VAL A 323 -2.54 -13.22 -8.36
CA VAL A 323 -2.72 -14.68 -8.27
C VAL A 323 -2.73 -15.32 -9.67
N GLY A 324 -3.44 -14.71 -10.63
CA GLY A 324 -3.47 -15.18 -12.01
C GLY A 324 -2.09 -15.16 -12.66
N THR A 325 -1.34 -14.06 -12.49
CA THR A 325 0.05 -13.95 -12.95
C THR A 325 0.95 -14.98 -12.27
N ALA A 326 0.85 -15.12 -10.95
CA ALA A 326 1.64 -16.06 -10.18
C ALA A 326 1.42 -17.51 -10.63
N MET A 327 0.16 -17.88 -10.94
CA MET A 327 -0.21 -19.25 -11.33
C MET A 327 -0.08 -19.55 -12.83
N SER A 328 0.10 -18.53 -13.68
CA SER A 328 0.23 -18.72 -15.12
C SER A 328 1.61 -19.26 -15.48
N SER A 329 1.65 -20.40 -16.18
CA SER A 329 2.91 -21.00 -16.69
C SER A 329 3.38 -20.39 -18.02
N GLY A 330 2.60 -19.49 -18.62
CA GLY A 330 2.87 -18.92 -19.94
C GLY A 330 3.96 -17.84 -19.92
N SER A 331 4.79 -17.79 -20.97
CA SER A 331 5.75 -16.69 -21.15
C SER A 331 5.01 -15.41 -21.52
N SER A 332 4.79 -14.52 -20.55
CA SER A 332 4.46 -13.12 -20.88
C SER A 332 5.68 -12.49 -21.56
N SER A 333 5.50 -11.90 -22.74
CA SER A 333 6.56 -11.14 -23.43
C SER A 333 6.86 -9.79 -22.77
N GLN A 334 5.97 -9.33 -21.88
CA GLN A 334 6.08 -8.06 -21.16
C GLN A 334 6.36 -8.33 -19.68
N PRO A 335 7.48 -7.84 -19.12
CA PRO A 335 7.83 -8.04 -17.71
C PRO A 335 6.96 -7.21 -16.77
N ILE A 336 6.20 -6.23 -17.27
CA ILE A 336 5.38 -5.31 -16.47
C ILE A 336 3.92 -5.38 -16.92
N LEU A 337 3.04 -5.72 -15.98
CA LEU A 337 1.60 -5.76 -16.13
C LEU A 337 0.97 -4.62 -15.35
N GLN A 338 0.60 -3.54 -16.06
CA GLN A 338 -0.17 -2.44 -15.47
C GLN A 338 -1.63 -2.85 -15.30
N ILE A 339 -2.19 -2.66 -14.11
CA ILE A 339 -3.63 -2.82 -13.89
C ILE A 339 -4.30 -1.52 -14.33
N LYS A 340 -4.83 -1.55 -15.55
CA LYS A 340 -5.54 -0.42 -16.13
C LYS A 340 -6.88 -0.23 -15.44
N GLY A 341 -7.28 1.02 -15.29
CA GLY A 341 -8.49 1.41 -14.59
C GLY A 341 -8.27 2.71 -13.83
N GLY A 342 -9.35 3.44 -13.61
CA GLY A 342 -9.29 4.73 -12.96
C GLY A 342 -10.57 5.50 -13.15
N LEU A 343 -10.52 6.75 -12.72
CA LEU A 343 -11.60 7.70 -12.93
C LEU A 343 -11.04 9.11 -12.97
N THR A 344 -11.84 10.03 -13.50
CA THR A 344 -11.55 11.45 -13.32
C THR A 344 -11.91 11.90 -11.90
N LEU A 345 -11.23 12.91 -11.37
CA LEU A 345 -11.63 13.54 -10.10
C LEU A 345 -13.07 14.07 -10.19
N GLY A 346 -13.49 14.57 -11.35
CA GLY A 346 -14.87 14.98 -11.58
C GLY A 346 -15.88 13.84 -11.39
N ASP A 347 -15.57 12.63 -11.85
CA ASP A 347 -16.43 11.45 -11.65
C ASP A 347 -16.45 10.98 -10.19
N LEU A 348 -15.35 11.16 -9.45
CA LEU A 348 -15.33 10.93 -8.00
C LEU A 348 -16.33 11.86 -7.32
N TRP A 349 -16.25 13.16 -7.57
CA TRP A 349 -17.14 14.15 -6.94
C TRP A 349 -18.60 13.94 -7.33
N LYS A 350 -18.90 13.64 -8.60
CA LYS A 350 -20.26 13.25 -9.04
C LYS A 350 -20.77 12.01 -8.29
N THR A 351 -19.91 11.03 -8.06
CA THR A 351 -20.25 9.82 -7.31
C THR A 351 -20.63 10.18 -5.86
N LEU A 352 -19.84 11.03 -5.19
CA LEU A 352 -20.15 11.51 -3.84
C LEU A 352 -21.46 12.30 -3.79
N ILE A 353 -21.70 13.20 -4.74
CA ILE A 353 -22.96 13.97 -4.83
C ILE A 353 -24.15 13.03 -4.98
N THR A 354 -24.04 11.99 -5.82
CA THR A 354 -25.08 10.96 -5.99
C THR A 354 -25.32 10.16 -4.71
N MET A 355 -24.30 10.02 -3.86
CA MET A 355 -24.39 9.40 -2.53
C MET A 355 -24.97 10.34 -1.46
N GLY A 356 -25.35 11.57 -1.80
CA GLY A 356 -26.00 12.52 -0.89
C GLY A 356 -25.05 13.51 -0.19
N TYR A 357 -23.79 13.60 -0.61
CA TYR A 357 -22.87 14.60 -0.08
C TYR A 357 -23.13 15.97 -0.73
N GLU A 358 -23.25 17.01 0.10
CA GLU A 358 -23.43 18.39 -0.34
C GLU A 358 -22.07 19.01 -0.71
N LEU A 359 -21.69 18.88 -1.98
CA LEU A 359 -20.42 19.42 -2.51
C LEU A 359 -20.67 20.48 -3.58
N GLN A 360 -20.07 21.65 -3.41
CA GLN A 360 -20.20 22.76 -4.35
C GLN A 360 -18.97 22.87 -5.26
N ALA A 361 -19.22 22.94 -6.56
CA ALA A 361 -18.20 23.19 -7.57
C ALA A 361 -17.56 24.57 -7.38
N ARG A 362 -16.23 24.63 -7.24
CA ARG A 362 -15.45 25.87 -7.07
C ARG A 362 -14.12 25.80 -7.81
N SER A 363 -13.54 26.96 -8.14
CA SER A 363 -12.18 27.04 -8.67
C SER A 363 -11.16 26.47 -7.68
N GLY A 364 -10.03 25.98 -8.18
CA GLY A 364 -8.96 25.37 -7.40
C GLY A 364 -8.44 26.31 -6.32
N SER A 365 -8.20 27.57 -6.67
CA SER A 365 -7.79 28.62 -5.72
C SER A 365 -8.77 28.82 -4.56
N LYS A 366 -10.08 28.79 -4.83
CA LYS A 366 -11.11 28.95 -3.78
C LYS A 366 -11.19 27.70 -2.90
N CYS A 367 -11.12 26.52 -3.51
CA CYS A 367 -11.14 25.25 -2.80
C CYS A 367 -9.91 25.10 -1.90
N ALA A 368 -8.71 25.31 -2.45
CA ALA A 368 -7.45 25.24 -1.72
C ALA A 368 -7.40 26.25 -0.57
N ALA A 369 -7.83 27.50 -0.78
CA ALA A 369 -7.91 28.49 0.30
C ALA A 369 -8.88 28.09 1.42
N ALA A 370 -10.00 27.43 1.10
CA ALA A 370 -10.93 26.91 2.10
C ALA A 370 -10.33 25.76 2.90
N ILE A 371 -9.70 24.79 2.22
CA ILE A 371 -9.03 23.66 2.86
C ILE A 371 -7.87 24.14 3.74
N ARG A 372 -7.05 25.10 3.30
CA ARG A 372 -5.96 25.67 4.13
C ARG A 372 -6.49 26.30 5.42
N ARG A 373 -7.60 27.04 5.35
CA ARG A 373 -8.24 27.60 6.55
C ARG A 373 -8.76 26.51 7.48
N ASP A 374 -9.35 25.45 6.94
CA ASP A 374 -9.82 24.29 7.72
C ASP A 374 -8.64 23.56 8.41
N ILE A 375 -7.54 23.32 7.69
CA ILE A 375 -6.28 22.78 8.23
C ILE A 375 -5.76 23.66 9.37
N GLN A 376 -5.67 24.98 9.17
CA GLN A 376 -5.18 25.89 10.21
C GLN A 376 -6.06 25.88 11.47
N SER A 377 -7.37 25.73 11.30
CA SER A 377 -8.32 25.68 12.42
C SER A 377 -8.26 24.36 13.20
N SER A 378 -8.10 23.24 12.49
CA SER A 378 -8.14 21.89 13.06
C SER A 378 -6.76 21.33 13.43
N LYS A 379 -5.70 21.96 12.92
CA LYS A 379 -4.29 21.59 13.11
C LYS A 379 -4.04 20.09 12.93
N GLU A 380 -3.38 19.43 13.88
CA GLU A 380 -2.98 18.02 13.84
C GLU A 380 -4.17 17.06 13.70
N ALA A 381 -5.38 17.49 14.08
CA ALA A 381 -6.59 16.69 13.92
C ALA A 381 -7.11 16.67 12.47
N HIS A 382 -6.60 17.54 11.59
CA HIS A 382 -7.03 17.59 10.20
C HIS A 382 -6.43 16.41 9.38
N PRO A 383 -7.22 15.67 8.59
CA PRO A 383 -6.72 14.54 7.79
C PRO A 383 -5.56 14.88 6.84
N LEU A 384 -5.53 16.11 6.32
CA LEU A 384 -4.45 16.62 5.47
C LEU A 384 -3.34 17.37 6.22
N TRP A 385 -3.33 17.45 7.56
CA TRP A 385 -2.31 18.21 8.30
C TRP A 385 -0.88 17.85 7.86
N THR A 386 -0.58 16.56 7.84
CA THR A 386 0.75 16.05 7.46
C THR A 386 1.02 16.10 5.95
N LEU A 387 0.02 16.44 5.14
CA LEU A 387 0.09 16.50 3.67
C LEU A 387 -0.31 17.91 3.18
N SER A 388 -0.17 18.95 4.00
CA SER A 388 -0.59 20.31 3.67
C SER A 388 0.13 20.87 2.46
N ASP A 389 1.37 20.44 2.24
CA ASP A 389 2.22 20.93 1.15
C ASP A 389 1.75 20.41 -0.22
N ILE A 390 1.07 19.25 -0.26
CA ILE A 390 0.44 18.69 -1.47
C ILE A 390 -0.73 19.58 -1.96
N LEU A 391 -1.22 20.52 -1.16
CA LEU A 391 -2.24 21.47 -1.61
C LEU A 391 -1.73 22.42 -2.71
N GLY A 392 -0.42 22.59 -2.87
CA GLY A 392 0.16 23.28 -4.03
C GLY A 392 -0.26 22.62 -5.34
N ASP A 393 -0.30 21.29 -5.37
CA ASP A 393 -0.70 20.49 -6.54
C ASP A 393 -2.20 20.57 -6.84
N LEU A 394 -3.03 21.00 -5.86
CA LEU A 394 -4.45 21.29 -6.13
C LEU A 394 -4.66 22.63 -6.84
N GLU A 395 -3.69 23.55 -6.75
CA GLU A 395 -3.70 24.83 -7.44
C GLU A 395 -2.98 24.77 -8.78
N ASP A 396 -2.02 23.85 -8.91
CA ASP A 396 -1.35 23.57 -10.17
C ASP A 396 -2.22 22.70 -11.08
N THR A 397 -2.79 23.33 -12.12
CA THR A 397 -3.57 22.65 -13.16
C THR A 397 -2.69 22.23 -14.34
N ALA A 398 -1.37 22.31 -14.24
CA ALA A 398 -0.48 21.74 -15.24
C ALA A 398 -0.93 20.28 -15.46
N GLN A 399 -1.26 19.95 -16.70
CA GLN A 399 -1.83 18.67 -17.07
C GLN A 399 -0.84 17.57 -16.69
N ASP A 400 -1.04 16.98 -15.51
CA ASP A 400 -0.31 15.83 -15.04
C ASP A 400 -0.84 14.61 -15.80
N THR A 401 -0.45 14.54 -17.07
CA THR A 401 -0.92 13.53 -18.00
C THR A 401 -0.12 12.27 -17.78
N TRP A 402 -0.80 11.24 -17.28
CA TRP A 402 -0.30 9.87 -17.31
C TRP A 402 0.05 9.45 -18.73
N ALA A 403 1.06 8.59 -18.86
CA ALA A 403 1.43 7.94 -20.11
C ALA A 403 0.25 7.19 -20.73
N ALA A 404 0.26 7.05 -22.06
CA ALA A 404 -0.86 6.49 -22.82
C ALA A 404 -1.24 5.08 -22.37
N SER A 405 -0.27 4.29 -21.89
CA SER A 405 -0.46 2.92 -21.42
C SER A 405 -1.41 2.78 -20.24
N TRP A 406 -1.54 3.82 -19.40
CA TRP A 406 -2.41 3.85 -18.23
C TRP A 406 -3.88 4.06 -18.57
N TYR A 407 -4.18 4.47 -19.80
CA TYR A 407 -5.55 4.59 -20.26
C TYR A 407 -5.97 3.30 -20.97
N GLU A 408 -7.18 2.85 -20.66
CA GLU A 408 -7.89 1.87 -21.47
C GLU A 408 -8.84 2.59 -22.42
N ASP A 409 -9.98 3.05 -21.90
CA ASP A 409 -10.99 3.84 -22.61
C ASP A 409 -11.24 5.23 -21.97
N LYS A 410 -10.45 5.58 -20.94
CA LYS A 410 -10.64 6.76 -20.08
C LYS A 410 -12.04 6.83 -19.44
N THR A 411 -12.66 5.68 -19.17
CA THR A 411 -13.92 5.62 -18.44
C THR A 411 -13.80 4.87 -17.11
N CYS A 412 -14.55 5.34 -16.12
CA CYS A 412 -14.67 4.62 -14.85
C CYS A 412 -15.63 3.44 -15.03
N SER A 413 -15.11 2.23 -14.91
CA SER A 413 -15.91 1.01 -14.99
C SER A 413 -16.99 0.98 -13.91
N VAL A 414 -18.13 0.33 -14.21
CA VAL A 414 -19.23 0.14 -13.24
C VAL A 414 -18.71 -0.54 -11.96
N ARG A 415 -17.82 -1.53 -12.13
CA ARG A 415 -17.18 -2.27 -11.03
C ARG A 415 -16.40 -1.33 -10.12
N LEU A 416 -15.55 -0.49 -10.68
CA LEU A 416 -14.73 0.46 -9.91
C LEU A 416 -15.61 1.48 -9.19
N ARG A 417 -16.65 2.00 -9.85
CA ARG A 417 -17.61 2.91 -9.22
C ARG A 417 -18.30 2.28 -8.00
N VAL A 418 -18.69 1.01 -8.08
CA VAL A 418 -19.27 0.28 -6.93
C VAL A 418 -18.24 0.15 -5.78
N ALA A 419 -16.99 -0.18 -6.09
CA ALA A 419 -15.91 -0.24 -5.09
C ALA A 419 -15.68 1.11 -4.40
N ILE A 420 -15.70 2.22 -5.14
CA ILE A 420 -15.61 3.58 -4.59
C ILE A 420 -16.78 3.86 -3.65
N GLN A 421 -18.01 3.57 -4.07
CA GLN A 421 -19.19 3.78 -3.22
C GLN A 421 -19.13 2.96 -1.93
N LYS A 422 -18.63 1.72 -2.00
CA LYS A 422 -18.42 0.87 -0.83
C LYS A 422 -17.33 1.41 0.10
N SER A 423 -16.24 1.90 -0.48
CA SER A 423 -15.15 2.56 0.23
C SER A 423 -15.64 3.80 0.98
N VAL A 424 -16.40 4.67 0.31
CA VAL A 424 -16.99 5.87 0.93
C VAL A 424 -17.97 5.52 2.06
N ARG A 425 -18.80 4.48 1.91
CA ARG A 425 -19.69 4.02 2.99
C ARG A 425 -18.89 3.51 4.20
N TYR A 426 -17.91 2.65 3.97
CA TYR A 426 -17.02 2.15 5.03
C TYR A 426 -16.31 3.29 5.78
N LEU A 427 -15.78 4.27 5.05
CA LEU A 427 -15.11 5.43 5.65
C LEU A 427 -16.09 6.33 6.43
N ALA A 428 -17.36 6.39 6.02
CA ALA A 428 -18.40 7.09 6.79
C ALA A 428 -18.81 6.33 8.06
N GLU A 429 -18.97 5.01 7.97
CA GLU A 429 -19.30 4.12 9.10
C GLU A 429 -18.21 4.11 10.18
N THR A 430 -16.95 4.24 9.77
CA THR A 430 -15.80 4.34 10.68
C THR A 430 -15.59 5.75 11.25
N GLY A 431 -16.40 6.73 10.81
CA GLY A 431 -16.31 8.12 11.25
C GLY A 431 -15.16 8.92 10.65
N PHE A 432 -14.44 8.38 9.66
CA PHE A 432 -13.38 9.11 8.95
C PHE A 432 -13.94 10.15 7.98
N LEU A 433 -15.05 9.81 7.30
CA LEU A 433 -15.86 10.77 6.53
C LEU A 433 -17.11 11.12 7.33
N SER A 434 -17.50 12.39 7.32
CA SER A 434 -18.81 12.80 7.82
C SER A 434 -19.91 12.14 6.99
N SER A 435 -20.94 11.56 7.62
CA SER A 435 -22.07 11.00 6.86
C SER A 435 -22.83 12.08 6.09
N PRO A 436 -23.44 11.75 4.93
CA PRO A 436 -24.24 12.71 4.18
C PRO A 436 -25.45 13.19 5.00
N LYS A 437 -25.73 14.51 4.94
CA LYS A 437 -26.84 15.14 5.65
C LYS A 437 -28.17 14.73 5.00
N GLY A 438 -28.71 13.60 5.44
CA GLY A 438 -29.97 13.04 4.91
C GLY A 438 -30.17 11.54 5.15
N GLY A 439 -29.13 10.81 5.58
CA GLY A 439 -29.25 9.40 5.94
C GLY A 439 -29.85 9.20 7.33
N GLN A 440 -31.17 9.31 7.46
CA GLN A 440 -31.85 8.54 8.51
C GLN A 440 -31.58 7.06 8.24
N GLY A 441 -31.11 6.35 9.27
CA GLY A 441 -30.68 4.97 9.18
C GLY A 441 -31.73 4.09 8.53
N ILE A 442 -31.32 3.30 7.54
CA ILE A 442 -32.05 2.09 7.18
C ILE A 442 -31.54 1.02 8.13
N SER A 443 -32.04 1.06 9.37
CA SER A 443 -32.10 -0.11 10.23
C SER A 443 -33.30 -0.94 9.77
N GLY A 444 -33.03 -2.11 9.21
CA GLY A 444 -34.02 -3.13 8.86
C GLY A 444 -33.35 -4.48 8.82
#